data_AF-G5A347-F1
#
_entry.id   AF-G5A347-F1
#
_cell.length_a   1.000
_cell.length_b   1.000
_cell.length_c   1.000
_cell.angle_alpha   90.00
_cell.angle_beta   90.00
_cell.angle_gamma   90.00
#
_symmetry.space_group_name_H-M   'P 1'
#
loop_
_entity.id
_entity.type
_entity.pdbx_description
1 polymer ?
#
loop_
_entity_poly.entity_id
_entity_poly.type
_entity_poly.pdbx_seq_one_letter_code
_entity_poly.pdbx_strand_id
1 'polypeptide(L)'
;MSADEENRIFGGEKAKIDKFPCMAGLRNNGTDGEGFCGGVLVAPQYVITAAHCMGGHGRCERLPTQRIQGRGSREAEHIRVVEAFCHPPYNSTWPK
;
A
#
# COMPACT_ATOMS: atom_id res chain seq x y z
N MET A 1 15.75 25.17 -1.38
CA MET A 1 16.43 24.25 -2.33
C MET A 1 17.72 23.80 -1.65
N SER A 2 17.78 22.59 -1.12
CA SER A 2 19.03 22.02 -0.61
C SER A 2 18.94 20.49 -0.47
N ALA A 3 20.02 19.85 -0.91
CA ALA A 3 20.52 18.50 -0.65
C ALA A 3 19.77 17.29 -1.26
N ASP A 4 20.32 16.79 -2.37
CA ASP A 4 20.56 15.36 -2.65
C ASP A 4 19.46 14.34 -2.34
N GLU A 5 18.26 14.50 -2.90
CA GLU A 5 17.27 13.41 -2.91
C GLU A 5 17.59 12.28 -3.91
N GLU A 6 18.49 12.52 -4.87
CA GLU A 6 18.78 11.54 -5.93
C GLU A 6 19.89 10.53 -5.58
N ASN A 7 20.53 10.61 -4.40
CA ASN A 7 21.63 9.72 -4.02
C ASN A 7 21.25 8.64 -2.97
N ARG A 8 19.96 8.43 -2.71
CA ARG A 8 19.48 7.39 -1.77
C ARG A 8 19.28 6.01 -2.43
N ILE A 9 19.31 5.95 -3.75
CA ILE A 9 19.04 4.75 -4.54
C ILE A 9 20.31 4.37 -5.30
N PHE A 10 21.01 3.34 -4.83
CA PHE A 10 22.19 2.82 -5.52
C PHE A 10 21.77 1.84 -6.62
N GLY A 11 22.05 2.16 -7.88
CA GLY A 11 21.81 1.26 -9.03
C GLY A 11 20.35 1.06 -9.45
N GLY A 12 19.40 1.83 -8.90
CA GLY A 12 17.99 1.80 -9.29
C GLY A 12 17.65 2.86 -10.34
N GLU A 13 16.58 2.63 -11.10
CA GLU A 13 16.01 3.58 -12.05
C GLU A 13 14.54 3.87 -11.75
N LYS A 14 14.05 5.06 -12.12
CA LYS A 14 12.62 5.38 -12.05
C LYS A 14 11.85 4.45 -13.00
N ALA A 15 10.95 3.64 -12.46
CA ALA A 15 10.08 2.79 -13.27
C ALA A 15 9.02 3.63 -13.99
N LYS A 16 8.78 3.31 -15.26
CA LYS A 16 7.64 3.85 -16.01
C LYS A 16 6.35 3.13 -15.59
N ILE A 17 5.22 3.83 -15.65
CA ILE A 17 3.91 3.31 -15.21
C ILE A 17 3.46 2.07 -16.01
N ASP A 18 3.84 1.98 -17.28
CA ASP A 18 3.52 0.90 -18.21
C ASP A 18 4.36 -0.37 -18.00
N LYS A 19 5.52 -0.29 -17.35
CA LYS A 19 6.38 -1.46 -17.09
C LYS A 19 5.78 -2.43 -16.07
N PHE A 20 4.99 -1.93 -15.12
CA PHE A 20 4.45 -2.73 -14.00
C PHE A 20 2.96 -2.44 -13.78
N PRO A 21 2.08 -2.84 -14.72
CA PRO A 21 0.67 -2.44 -14.71
C PRO A 21 -0.10 -2.97 -13.50
N CYS A 22 0.35 -4.07 -12.89
CA CYS A 22 -0.29 -4.65 -11.71
C CYS A 22 0.16 -3.99 -10.40
N MET A 23 1.10 -3.03 -10.42
CA MET A 23 1.67 -2.47 -9.20
C MET A 23 0.71 -1.46 -8.57
N ALA A 24 0.35 -1.68 -7.31
CA ALA A 24 -0.55 -0.81 -6.55
C ALA A 24 0.19 -0.18 -5.37
N GLY A 25 -0.02 1.12 -5.16
CA GLY A 25 0.36 1.80 -3.93
C GLY A 25 -0.82 1.87 -2.97
N LEU A 26 -0.58 1.67 -1.68
CA LEU A 26 -1.57 1.76 -0.61
C LEU A 26 -1.09 2.78 0.41
N ARG A 27 -1.88 3.82 0.69
CA ARG A 27 -1.58 4.80 1.75
C ARG A 27 -2.70 4.86 2.77
N ASN A 28 -2.38 4.67 4.05
CA ASN A 28 -3.33 4.86 5.13
C ASN A 28 -3.31 6.31 5.60
N ASN A 29 -4.44 6.99 5.52
CA ASN A 29 -4.59 8.36 6.03
C ASN A 29 -5.05 8.35 7.51
N GLY A 30 -4.23 7.74 8.38
CA GLY A 30 -4.45 7.67 9.83
C GLY A 30 -3.80 8.81 10.61
N THR A 31 -4.08 8.90 11.92
CA THR A 31 -3.59 9.96 12.82
C THR A 31 -2.08 9.94 13.09
N ASP A 32 -1.41 8.81 12.85
CA ASP A 32 0.00 8.59 13.19
C ASP A 32 0.97 8.74 12.00
N GLY A 33 0.50 9.33 10.88
CA GLY A 33 1.29 9.57 9.67
C GLY A 33 0.90 8.70 8.48
N GLU A 34 1.37 9.09 7.29
CA GLU A 34 1.07 8.37 6.04
C GLU A 34 1.90 7.08 5.94
N GLY A 35 1.36 5.97 6.46
CA GLY A 35 1.90 4.64 6.20
C GLY A 35 1.77 4.30 4.71
N PHE A 36 2.87 3.95 4.05
CA PHE A 36 2.90 3.50 2.66
C PHE A 36 3.19 2.00 2.57
N CYS A 37 2.41 1.30 1.76
CA CYS A 37 2.62 -0.08 1.38
C CYS A 37 2.47 -0.28 -0.13
N GLY A 38 3.09 -1.34 -0.64
CA GLY A 38 2.83 -1.84 -1.99
C GLY A 38 1.74 -2.91 -2.01
N GLY A 39 1.25 -3.22 -3.20
CA GLY A 39 0.33 -4.33 -3.48
C GLY A 39 0.36 -4.71 -4.96
N VAL A 40 -0.32 -5.80 -5.28
CA VAL A 40 -0.43 -6.32 -6.65
C VAL A 40 -1.90 -6.52 -7.02
N LEU A 41 -2.32 -5.95 -8.15
CA LEU A 41 -3.62 -6.21 -8.76
C LEU A 41 -3.63 -7.64 -9.33
N VAL A 42 -4.45 -8.50 -8.73
CA VAL A 42 -4.56 -9.93 -9.12
C VAL A 42 -5.85 -10.24 -9.88
N ALA A 43 -6.84 -9.35 -9.77
CA ALA A 43 -8.08 -9.39 -10.53
C ALA A 43 -8.63 -7.95 -10.64
N PRO A 44 -9.63 -7.67 -11.53
CA PRO A 44 -10.07 -6.30 -11.83
C PRO A 44 -10.46 -5.43 -10.62
N GLN A 45 -10.82 -6.05 -9.50
CA GLN A 45 -11.24 -5.35 -8.28
C GLN A 45 -10.51 -5.85 -7.02
N TYR A 46 -9.43 -6.64 -7.18
CA TYR A 46 -8.74 -7.27 -6.06
C TYR A 46 -7.24 -6.99 -6.10
N VAL A 47 -6.74 -6.44 -5.00
CA VAL A 47 -5.32 -6.22 -4.74
C VAL A 47 -4.89 -7.11 -3.58
N ILE A 48 -3.78 -7.82 -3.76
CA ILE A 48 -3.10 -8.54 -2.67
C ILE A 48 -2.00 -7.65 -2.09
N THR A 49 -1.90 -7.62 -0.77
CA THR A 49 -0.87 -6.90 -0.01
C THR A 49 -0.53 -7.65 1.29
N ALA A 50 0.45 -7.16 2.04
CA ALA A 50 0.81 -7.72 3.33
C ALA A 50 -0.23 -7.37 4.41
N ALA A 51 -0.50 -8.30 5.31
CA ALA A 51 -1.54 -8.12 6.32
C ALA A 51 -1.27 -6.94 7.28
N HIS A 52 0.00 -6.65 7.56
CA HIS A 52 0.39 -5.53 8.43
C HIS A 52 0.13 -4.15 7.80
N CYS A 53 -0.18 -4.07 6.50
CA CYS A 53 -0.48 -2.82 5.80
C CYS A 53 -1.90 -2.31 6.07
N MET A 54 -2.78 -3.15 6.64
CA MET A 54 -4.20 -2.83 6.83
C MET A 54 -4.52 -1.99 8.08
N GLY A 55 -3.52 -1.41 8.76
CA GLY A 55 -3.74 -0.29 9.68
C GLY A 55 -4.59 -0.57 10.93
N GLY A 56 -4.58 -1.80 11.45
CA GLY A 56 -5.29 -2.17 12.68
C GLY A 56 -4.41 -3.01 13.61
N HIS A 57 -4.43 -2.71 14.90
CA HIS A 57 -3.78 -3.51 15.95
C HIS A 57 -4.41 -4.91 16.00
N GLY A 58 -3.80 -5.87 15.33
CA GLY A 58 -3.98 -7.31 15.60
C GLY A 58 -5.34 -7.92 15.27
N ARG A 59 -6.30 -7.15 14.79
CA ARG A 59 -7.56 -7.69 14.28
C ARG A 59 -7.90 -6.99 12.98
N CYS A 60 -7.79 -7.77 11.90
CA CYS A 60 -8.55 -7.49 10.70
C CYS A 60 -10.02 -7.88 10.93
N GLU A 61 -10.63 -7.25 11.93
CA GLU A 61 -12.07 -7.11 11.90
C GLU A 61 -12.42 -6.40 10.59
N ARG A 62 -13.60 -6.68 10.03
CA ARG A 62 -14.09 -6.03 8.82
C ARG A 62 -14.12 -4.52 9.06
N LEU A 63 -13.01 -3.84 8.77
CA LEU A 63 -12.84 -2.42 9.05
C LEU A 63 -13.69 -1.66 8.03
N PRO A 64 -14.75 -0.95 8.43
CA PRO A 64 -15.43 -0.06 7.52
C PRO A 64 -14.45 1.05 7.14
N THR A 65 -14.04 1.01 5.87
CA THR A 65 -13.31 2.04 5.14
C THR A 65 -12.23 2.74 5.94
N GLN A 66 -11.14 2.05 6.26
CA GLN A 66 -9.90 2.80 6.41
C GLN A 66 -9.58 3.45 5.07
N ARG A 67 -9.22 4.73 5.10
CA ARG A 67 -8.93 5.55 3.93
C ARG A 67 -7.60 5.10 3.34
N ILE A 68 -7.59 3.91 2.73
CA ILE A 68 -6.50 3.41 1.91
C ILE A 68 -6.65 4.09 0.56
N GLN A 69 -5.90 5.17 0.36
CA GLN A 69 -5.84 5.86 -0.92
C GLN A 69 -4.66 5.31 -1.70
N GLY A 70 -4.91 4.78 -2.90
CA GLY A 70 -3.83 4.63 -3.86
C GLY A 70 -3.31 6.02 -4.23
N ARG A 71 -2.00 6.22 -4.17
CA ARG A 71 -1.34 7.42 -4.71
C ARG A 71 -0.17 6.99 -5.57
N GLY A 72 -0.34 7.08 -6.88
CA GLY A 72 0.71 6.87 -7.88
C GLY A 72 1.10 8.18 -8.55
N SER A 73 1.70 8.11 -9.74
CA SER A 73 1.80 9.30 -10.60
C SER A 73 0.39 9.82 -10.89
N ARG A 74 0.25 11.06 -11.41
CA ARG A 74 -1.07 11.56 -11.85
C ARG A 74 -1.70 10.70 -12.96
N GLU A 75 -0.94 9.75 -13.51
CA GLU A 75 -1.35 8.82 -14.55
C GLU A 75 -1.91 7.51 -13.96
N ALA A 76 -1.74 7.27 -12.66
CA ALA A 76 -2.29 6.10 -11.98
C ALA A 76 -3.72 6.35 -11.51
N GLU A 77 -4.57 5.33 -11.59
CA GLU A 77 -5.93 5.40 -11.09
C GLU A 77 -5.98 5.40 -9.56
N HIS A 78 -6.82 6.26 -9.00
CA HIS A 78 -7.03 6.36 -7.56
C HIS A 78 -8.39 5.75 -7.18
N ILE A 79 -8.34 4.53 -6.67
CA ILE A 79 -9.53 3.76 -6.28
C ILE A 79 -9.56 3.63 -4.75
N ARG A 80 -10.73 3.85 -4.14
CA ARG A 80 -10.93 3.67 -2.71
C ARG A 80 -11.16 2.18 -2.41
N VAL A 81 -10.45 1.64 -1.43
CA VAL A 81 -10.70 0.29 -0.91
C VAL A 81 -12.01 0.28 -0.12
N VAL A 82 -12.94 -0.62 -0.50
CA VAL A 82 -14.26 -0.76 0.14
C VAL A 82 -14.29 -1.86 1.20
N GLU A 83 -13.50 -2.91 1.02
CA GLU A 83 -13.42 -4.05 1.92
C GLU A 83 -11.99 -4.59 1.90
N ALA A 84 -11.56 -5.17 3.03
CA ALA A 84 -10.24 -5.76 3.20
C ALA A 84 -10.38 -7.14 3.84
N PHE A 85 -9.68 -8.12 3.30
CA PHE A 85 -9.70 -9.51 3.76
C PHE A 85 -8.31 -9.88 4.27
N CYS A 86 -8.21 -10.22 5.55
CA CYS A 86 -6.97 -10.78 6.10
C CYS A 86 -7.05 -12.28 6.20
N HIS A 87 -5.87 -12.89 6.07
CA HIS A 87 -5.72 -14.30 6.32
C HIS A 87 -6.02 -14.60 7.82
N PRO A 88 -6.94 -15.54 8.15
CA PRO A 88 -7.38 -15.79 9.52
C PRO A 88 -6.28 -16.07 10.57
N PRO A 89 -5.19 -16.82 10.26
CA PRO A 89 -4.11 -17.03 11.22
C PRO A 89 -3.08 -15.89 11.27
N TYR A 90 -3.30 -14.77 10.57
CA TYR A 90 -2.43 -13.61 10.71
C TYR A 90 -2.55 -13.02 12.12
N ASN A 91 -1.41 -12.79 12.76
CA ASN A 91 -1.34 -12.12 14.05
C ASN A 91 -0.23 -11.05 14.00
N SER A 92 -0.51 -9.85 14.52
CA SER A 92 0.43 -8.73 14.46
C SER A 92 1.51 -8.79 15.55
N THR A 93 1.40 -9.69 16.52
CA THR A 93 2.32 -9.82 17.66
C THR A 93 3.43 -10.84 17.44
N TRP A 94 3.44 -11.55 16.31
CA TRP A 94 4.56 -12.43 15.97
C TRP A 94 5.85 -11.60 15.82
N PRO A 95 7.00 -12.09 16.32
CA PRO A 95 8.28 -11.43 16.10
C PRO A 95 8.54 -11.35 14.60
N LYS A 96 8.92 -10.17 14.13
CA LYS A 96 9.30 -9.91 12.74
C LYS A 96 10.80 -10.06 12.56
#